data_AF-A0A370DVR0-F1
#
_entry.id   AF-A0A370DVR0-F1
#
_cell.length_a   1.000
_cell.length_b   1.000
_cell.length_c   1.000
_cell.angle_alpha   90.00
_cell.angle_beta   90.00
_cell.angle_gamma   90.00
#
_symmetry.space_group_name_H-M   'P 1'
#
loop_
_entity.id
_entity.type
_entity.pdbx_description
1 polymer ?
#
loop_
_entity_poly.entity_id
_entity_poly.type
_entity_poly.pdbx_seq_one_letter_code
_entity_poly.pdbx_strand_id
1 'polypeptide(L)'
;MFTVYPKAISLLCVLFFGIAAGNLSAAQPTFPLYPHPDRFVINEGDDAKTCLDLDREIAMLERRTYSYKPPFYEDPFHGGSIWIGTLYSPAAYGYLAYSGAAEYTEHARILEARRRIAVLRQIKAYRRCYED
;
A
#
# COMPACT_ATOMS: atom_id res chain seq x y z
N MET A 1 -29.84 -25.75 41.71
CA MET A 1 -30.88 -24.95 41.01
C MET A 1 -30.53 -23.48 41.25
N PHE A 2 -29.81 -22.83 40.33
CA PHE A 2 -29.43 -21.41 40.44
C PHE A 2 -30.27 -20.61 39.45
N THR A 3 -31.13 -19.74 39.97
CA THR A 3 -32.00 -18.86 39.16
C THR A 3 -31.23 -17.61 38.76
N VAL A 4 -30.65 -17.62 37.56
CA VAL A 4 -30.04 -16.44 36.94
C VAL A 4 -31.17 -15.53 36.43
N TYR A 5 -31.31 -14.35 37.04
CA TYR A 5 -32.31 -13.34 36.66
C TYR A 5 -31.90 -12.70 35.31
N PRO A 6 -32.68 -12.89 34.22
CA PRO A 6 -32.27 -12.49 32.87
C PRO A 6 -32.24 -10.97 32.65
N LYS A 7 -32.90 -10.20 33.53
CA LYS A 7 -32.98 -8.73 33.41
C LYS A 7 -31.76 -7.99 33.94
N ALA A 8 -31.01 -8.61 34.87
CA ALA A 8 -29.80 -8.00 35.46
C ALA A 8 -28.61 -8.02 34.48
N ILE A 9 -28.52 -9.05 33.63
CA ILE A 9 -27.45 -9.18 32.61
C ILE A 9 -27.64 -8.17 31.48
N SER A 10 -28.89 -7.89 31.10
CA SER A 10 -29.21 -6.92 30.04
C SER A 10 -28.85 -5.48 30.43
N LEU A 11 -29.05 -5.08 31.69
CA LEU A 11 -28.75 -3.72 32.16
C LEU A 11 -27.24 -3.48 32.32
N LEU A 12 -26.49 -4.52 32.72
CA LEU A 12 -25.05 -4.45 32.89
C LEU A 12 -24.33 -4.34 31.53
N CYS A 13 -24.89 -4.92 30.46
CA CYS A 13 -24.34 -4.81 29.11
C CYS A 13 -24.57 -3.42 28.49
N VAL A 14 -25.72 -2.79 28.76
CA VAL A 14 -26.03 -1.43 28.26
C VAL A 14 -25.18 -0.37 28.96
N LEU A 15 -24.90 -0.53 30.26
CA LEU A 15 -24.02 0.36 31.01
C LEU A 15 -22.54 0.22 30.61
N PHE A 16 -22.09 -0.98 30.22
CA PHE A 16 -20.72 -1.19 29.74
C PHE A 16 -20.49 -0.66 28.31
N PHE A 17 -21.53 -0.61 27.46
CA PHE A 17 -21.44 -0.06 26.11
C PHE A 17 -21.63 1.47 26.03
N GLY A 18 -22.19 2.10 27.07
CA GLY A 18 -22.61 3.51 27.03
C GLY A 18 -21.52 4.57 27.24
N ILE A 19 -20.31 4.21 27.69
CA ILE A 19 -19.28 5.20 28.12
C ILE A 19 -18.13 5.35 27.09
N ALA A 20 -18.14 4.61 25.98
CA ALA A 20 -17.07 4.70 24.98
C ALA A 20 -17.26 5.80 23.91
N ALA A 21 -18.17 6.77 24.11
CA ALA A 21 -18.23 7.98 23.28
C ALA A 21 -17.22 9.03 23.77
N GLY A 22 -15.97 8.61 23.97
CA GLY A 22 -14.85 9.51 24.25
C GLY A 22 -14.37 10.12 22.94
N ASN A 23 -14.67 11.41 22.74
CA ASN A 23 -13.94 12.35 21.89
C ASN A 23 -13.34 11.75 20.60
N LEU A 24 -14.14 11.69 19.54
CA LEU A 24 -13.61 11.61 18.18
C LEU A 24 -12.92 12.96 17.87
N SER A 25 -11.72 13.17 18.39
CA SER A 25 -10.82 14.15 17.79
C SER A 25 -10.61 13.67 16.36
N ALA A 26 -10.88 14.55 15.40
CA ALA A 26 -10.53 14.32 14.01
C ALA A 26 -9.00 14.29 13.93
N ALA A 27 -8.42 13.12 14.22
CA ALA A 27 -7.04 12.83 13.94
C ALA A 27 -6.88 13.01 12.43
N GLN A 28 -6.09 14.01 12.03
CA GLN A 28 -5.69 14.15 10.64
C GLN A 28 -5.15 12.80 10.17
N PRO A 29 -5.59 12.30 9.01
CA PRO A 29 -5.07 11.05 8.47
C PRO A 29 -3.56 11.21 8.35
N THR A 30 -2.81 10.41 9.12
CA THR A 30 -1.34 10.32 9.08
C THR A 30 -0.84 9.70 7.77
N PHE A 31 -1.76 9.31 6.89
CA PHE A 31 -1.48 8.79 5.56
C PHE A 31 -1.92 9.83 4.52
N PRO A 32 -1.02 10.26 3.63
CA PRO A 32 -1.39 11.19 2.57
C PRO A 32 -2.51 10.55 1.73
N LEU A 33 -3.68 11.19 1.69
CA LEU A 33 -4.88 10.68 1.00
C LEU A 33 -4.66 10.57 -0.53
N TYR A 34 -3.66 11.28 -1.03
CA TYR A 34 -3.19 11.21 -2.41
C TYR A 34 -1.67 11.09 -2.42
N PRO A 35 -1.09 10.20 -3.25
CA PRO A 35 0.35 10.17 -3.45
C PRO A 35 0.79 11.52 -4.00
N HIS A 36 1.51 12.30 -3.20
CA HIS A 36 2.24 13.44 -3.74
C HIS A 36 3.46 12.90 -4.50
N PRO A 37 3.84 13.51 -5.63
CA PRO A 37 5.09 13.16 -6.27
C PRO A 37 6.22 13.52 -5.31
N ASP A 38 6.80 12.52 -4.66
CA ASP A 38 7.95 12.74 -3.81
C ASP A 38 9.10 13.29 -4.67
N ARG A 39 9.79 14.28 -4.11
CA ARG A 39 10.98 14.89 -4.72
C ARG A 39 12.01 13.82 -5.09
N PHE A 40 12.65 14.00 -6.25
CA PHE A 40 13.74 13.15 -6.73
C PHE A 40 14.83 13.02 -5.65
N VAL A 41 15.15 11.79 -5.23
CA VAL A 41 16.20 11.53 -4.24
C VAL A 41 17.48 11.17 -4.98
N ILE A 42 18.41 12.14 -5.03
CA ILE A 42 19.80 11.90 -5.43
C ILE A 42 20.52 11.35 -4.20
N ASN A 43 21.18 10.21 -4.33
CA ASN A 43 21.95 9.61 -3.25
C ASN A 43 23.37 10.19 -3.27
N GLU A 44 24.00 10.27 -2.08
CA GLU A 44 25.40 10.67 -1.98
C GLU A 44 26.28 9.68 -2.77
N GLY A 45 27.05 10.20 -3.72
CA GLY A 45 27.94 9.41 -4.56
C GLY A 45 27.40 9.03 -5.94
N ASP A 46 26.16 9.38 -6.30
CA ASP A 46 25.66 9.22 -7.68
C ASP A 46 26.49 10.02 -8.69
N ASP A 47 27.05 11.15 -8.24
CA ASP A 47 27.94 11.97 -9.05
C ASP A 47 29.33 11.36 -9.26
N ALA A 48 29.75 10.41 -8.42
CA ALA A 48 31.07 9.78 -8.54
C ALA A 48 31.04 8.49 -9.40
N LYS A 49 29.86 8.03 -9.83
CA LYS A 49 29.72 6.76 -10.57
C LYS A 49 30.16 6.88 -12.03
N THR A 50 30.77 5.82 -12.53
CA THR A 50 31.12 5.66 -13.95
C THR A 50 29.85 5.38 -14.78
N CYS A 51 29.85 5.70 -16.07
CA CYS A 51 28.71 5.43 -16.96
C CYS A 51 28.22 3.96 -16.87
N LEU A 52 29.16 3.00 -16.88
CA LEU A 52 28.87 1.57 -16.78
C LEU A 52 28.27 1.17 -15.42
N ASP A 53 28.66 1.84 -14.34
CA ASP A 53 28.08 1.60 -13.01
C ASP A 53 26.64 2.13 -12.93
N LEU A 54 26.35 3.26 -13.60
CA LEU A 54 24.99 3.79 -13.71
C LEU A 54 24.08 2.82 -14.46
N ASP A 55 24.54 2.25 -15.58
CA ASP A 55 23.76 1.29 -16.36
C ASP A 55 23.53 -0.02 -15.62
N ARG A 56 24.54 -0.53 -14.90
CA ARG A 56 24.38 -1.70 -14.03
C ARG A 56 23.33 -1.47 -12.96
N GLU A 57 23.34 -0.29 -12.32
CA GLU A 57 22.35 0.05 -11.30
C GLU A 57 20.94 0.17 -11.89
N ILE A 58 20.79 0.81 -13.05
CA ILE A 58 19.50 0.87 -13.77
C ILE A 58 18.98 -0.54 -14.04
N ALA A 59 19.81 -1.44 -14.57
CA ALA A 59 19.42 -2.82 -14.87
C ALA A 59 19.00 -3.59 -13.60
N MET A 60 19.68 -3.38 -12.47
CA MET A 60 19.28 -3.99 -11.19
C MET A 60 17.94 -3.44 -10.67
N LEU A 61 17.68 -2.15 -10.87
CA LEU A 61 16.45 -1.49 -10.44
C LEU A 61 15.26 -1.82 -11.32
N GLU A 62 15.46 -2.03 -12.63
CA GLU A 62 14.39 -2.38 -13.57
C GLU A 62 13.63 -3.63 -13.12
N ARG A 63 14.33 -4.62 -12.54
CA ARG A 63 13.68 -5.81 -11.98
C ARG A 63 12.67 -5.48 -10.87
N ARG A 64 12.89 -4.41 -10.11
CA ARG A 64 11.97 -3.96 -9.05
C ARG A 64 10.77 -3.18 -9.57
N THR A 65 10.74 -2.86 -10.86
CA THR A 65 9.61 -2.12 -11.47
C THR A 65 8.47 -3.02 -11.94
N TYR A 66 8.68 -4.34 -11.96
CA TYR A 66 7.66 -5.32 -12.32
C TYR A 66 6.71 -5.60 -11.16
N SER A 67 5.42 -5.65 -11.47
CA SER A 67 4.36 -6.11 -10.56
C SER A 67 4.20 -7.62 -10.73
N TYR A 68 4.17 -8.36 -9.63
CA TYR A 68 3.83 -9.78 -9.63
C TYR A 68 2.33 -10.01 -9.39
N LYS A 69 1.61 -9.00 -8.87
CA LYS A 69 0.18 -9.06 -8.63
C LYS A 69 -0.60 -8.78 -9.92
N PRO A 70 -1.63 -9.60 -10.26
CA PRO A 70 -2.54 -9.31 -11.35
C PRO A 70 -3.42 -8.08 -11.02
N PRO A 71 -3.89 -7.36 -12.04
CA PRO A 71 -4.83 -6.27 -11.85
C PRO A 71 -6.19 -6.79 -11.34
N PHE A 72 -6.97 -5.88 -10.74
CA PHE A 72 -8.18 -6.20 -10.00
C PHE A 72 -9.18 -7.12 -10.72
N TYR A 73 -9.36 -6.95 -12.03
CA TYR A 73 -10.36 -7.70 -12.81
C TYR A 73 -9.84 -9.03 -13.35
N GLU A 74 -8.54 -9.29 -13.26
CA GLU A 74 -7.92 -10.52 -13.75
C GLU A 74 -7.78 -11.58 -12.65
N ASP A 75 -7.99 -11.20 -11.37
CA ASP A 75 -7.94 -12.13 -10.24
C ASP A 75 -9.33 -12.74 -9.96
N PRO A 76 -9.51 -14.08 -10.11
CA PRO A 76 -10.78 -14.74 -9.81
C PRO A 76 -11.19 -14.62 -8.32
N PHE A 77 -10.24 -14.42 -7.40
CA PHE A 77 -10.54 -14.26 -5.98
C PHE A 77 -11.21 -12.92 -5.68
N HIS A 78 -10.90 -11.85 -6.41
CA HIS A 78 -11.62 -10.58 -6.29
C HIS A 78 -13.09 -10.76 -6.65
N GLY A 79 -13.38 -11.38 -7.80
CA GLY A 79 -14.76 -11.69 -8.21
C GLY A 79 -15.50 -12.57 -7.21
N GLY A 80 -14.85 -13.63 -6.71
CA GLY A 80 -15.42 -14.52 -5.70
C GLY A 80 -15.76 -13.81 -4.39
N SER A 81 -14.88 -12.92 -3.92
CA SER A 81 -15.10 -12.16 -2.68
C SER A 81 -16.28 -11.19 -2.79
N ILE A 82 -16.50 -10.58 -3.96
CA ILE A 82 -17.67 -9.71 -4.22
C ILE A 82 -18.95 -10.54 -4.24
N TRP A 83 -18.93 -11.69 -4.93
CA TRP A 83 -20.10 -12.56 -5.06
C TRP A 83 -20.55 -13.10 -3.70
N ILE A 84 -19.62 -13.64 -2.91
CA ILE A 84 -19.89 -14.12 -1.54
C ILE A 84 -20.27 -12.95 -0.62
N GLY A 85 -19.59 -11.80 -0.77
CA GLY A 85 -19.83 -10.57 -0.02
C GLY A 85 -21.25 -10.06 -0.16
N THR A 86 -21.80 -10.15 -1.38
CA THR A 86 -23.14 -9.69 -1.72
C THR A 86 -24.21 -10.69 -1.32
N LEU A 87 -23.98 -11.99 -1.58
CA LEU A 87 -25.02 -13.01 -1.45
C LEU A 87 -25.09 -13.65 -0.07
N TYR A 88 -23.95 -13.86 0.59
CA TYR A 88 -23.87 -14.71 1.78
C TYR A 88 -23.41 -13.96 3.03
N SER A 89 -22.27 -13.27 2.96
CA SER A 89 -21.71 -12.60 4.14
C SER A 89 -20.84 -11.40 3.77
N PRO A 90 -21.14 -10.20 4.30
CA PRO A 90 -20.32 -9.01 4.10
C PRO A 90 -18.86 -9.18 4.56
N ALA A 91 -18.56 -10.17 5.41
CA ALA A 91 -17.19 -10.46 5.84
C ALA A 91 -16.25 -10.83 4.67
N ALA A 92 -16.78 -11.37 3.58
CA ALA A 92 -15.97 -11.72 2.40
C ALA A 92 -15.33 -10.50 1.73
N TYR A 93 -15.89 -9.29 1.90
CA TYR A 93 -15.26 -8.05 1.43
C TYR A 93 -13.92 -7.75 2.11
N GLY A 94 -13.61 -8.39 3.24
CA GLY A 94 -12.31 -8.26 3.91
C GLY A 94 -11.13 -8.65 3.02
N TYR A 95 -11.32 -9.59 2.08
CA TYR A 95 -10.28 -9.95 1.12
C TYR A 95 -9.93 -8.77 0.19
N LEU A 96 -10.93 -8.03 -0.28
CA LEU A 96 -10.71 -6.84 -1.12
C LEU A 96 -9.88 -5.80 -0.37
N ALA A 97 -10.22 -5.53 0.88
CA ALA A 97 -9.48 -4.59 1.72
C ALA A 97 -8.01 -5.02 1.92
N TYR A 98 -7.78 -6.30 2.22
CA TYR A 98 -6.42 -6.84 2.36
C TYR A 98 -5.62 -6.72 1.05
N SER A 99 -6.23 -7.10 -0.07
CA SER A 99 -5.56 -7.09 -1.37
C SER A 99 -5.21 -5.69 -1.86
N GLY A 100 -6.06 -4.70 -1.56
CA GLY A 100 -5.77 -3.29 -1.86
C GLY A 100 -4.62 -2.76 -1.01
N ALA A 101 -4.54 -3.15 0.27
CA ALA A 101 -3.40 -2.79 1.12
C ALA A 101 -2.09 -3.41 0.60
N ALA A 102 -2.11 -4.67 0.17
CA ALA A 102 -0.95 -5.31 -0.44
C ALA A 102 -0.50 -4.60 -1.73
N GLU A 103 -1.46 -4.26 -2.60
CA GLU A 103 -1.21 -3.51 -3.84
C GLU A 103 -0.58 -2.15 -3.57
N TYR A 104 -1.05 -1.43 -2.54
CA TYR A 104 -0.48 -0.14 -2.16
C TYR A 104 1.02 -0.24 -1.82
N THR A 105 1.40 -1.27 -1.05
CA THR A 105 2.81 -1.49 -0.69
C THR A 105 3.67 -1.91 -1.89
N GLU A 106 3.12 -2.68 -2.83
CA GLU A 106 3.82 -3.05 -4.06
C GLU A 106 4.02 -1.86 -4.97
N HIS A 107 2.97 -1.04 -5.13
CA HIS A 107 3.02 0.17 -5.93
C HIS A 107 4.03 1.17 -5.38
N ALA A 108 4.13 1.32 -4.06
CA ALA A 108 5.14 2.15 -3.42
C ALA A 108 6.57 1.71 -3.81
N ARG A 109 6.87 0.41 -3.78
CA ARG A 109 8.18 -0.14 -4.19
C ARG A 109 8.48 0.12 -5.66
N ILE A 110 7.49 -0.06 -6.54
CA ILE A 110 7.62 0.18 -7.98
C ILE A 110 7.87 1.66 -8.26
N LEU A 111 7.14 2.56 -7.60
CA LEU A 111 7.31 4.00 -7.75
C LEU A 111 8.70 4.47 -7.31
N GLU A 112 9.19 3.98 -6.18
CA GLU A 112 10.53 4.28 -5.71
C GLU A 112 11.61 3.85 -6.72
N ALA A 113 11.51 2.62 -7.23
CA ALA A 113 12.42 2.11 -8.25
C ALA A 113 12.36 2.94 -9.56
N ARG A 114 11.16 3.28 -10.03
CA ARG A 114 10.97 4.11 -11.24
C ARG A 114 11.55 5.50 -11.09
N ARG A 115 11.35 6.14 -9.93
CA ARG A 115 11.93 7.46 -9.64
C ARG A 115 13.44 7.41 -9.65
N ARG A 116 14.03 6.40 -9.01
CA ARG A 116 15.49 6.20 -9.00
C ARG A 116 16.03 6.03 -10.43
N ILE A 117 15.39 5.20 -11.24
CA ILE A 117 15.76 5.02 -12.66
C ILE A 117 15.66 6.33 -13.43
N ALA A 118 14.61 7.14 -13.20
CA ALA A 118 14.46 8.44 -13.87
C ALA A 118 15.63 9.39 -13.54
N VAL A 119 16.07 9.43 -12.27
CA VAL A 119 17.23 10.22 -11.85
C VAL A 119 18.51 9.72 -12.52
N LEU A 120 18.78 8.41 -12.49
CA LEU A 120 19.98 7.84 -13.11
C LEU A 120 20.01 8.10 -14.63
N ARG A 121 18.86 8.01 -15.31
CA ARG A 121 18.73 8.34 -16.75
C ARG A 121 18.99 9.81 -17.03
N GLN A 122 18.55 10.72 -16.14
CA GLN A 122 18.86 12.14 -16.25
C GLN A 122 20.35 12.42 -16.09
N ILE A 123 21.02 11.79 -15.11
CA ILE A 123 22.47 11.93 -14.90
C ILE A 123 23.23 11.38 -16.12
N LYS A 124 22.82 10.22 -16.65
CA LYS A 124 23.38 9.63 -17.87
C LYS A 124 23.30 10.59 -19.05
N ALA A 125 22.14 11.23 -19.25
CA ALA A 125 21.92 12.22 -20.30
C ALA A 125 22.81 13.47 -20.11
N TYR A 126 22.95 13.97 -18.89
CA TYR A 126 23.80 15.12 -18.58
C TYR A 126 25.27 14.85 -18.88
N ARG A 127 25.73 13.62 -18.61
CA ARG A 127 27.11 13.16 -18.89
C ARG A 127 27.34 12.76 -20.34
N ARG A 128 26.31 12.74 -21.19
CA ARG A 128 26.37 12.28 -22.58
C ARG A 128 26.97 10.86 -22.70
N CYS A 129 26.71 10.00 -21.72
CA CYS A 129 27.11 8.60 -21.79
C CYS A 129 26.15 7.89 -22.76
N TYR A 130 26.51 7.85 -24.03
CA TYR A 130 25.84 7.03 -25.05
C TYR A 130 26.79 5.89 -25.38
N GLU A 131 26.72 4.82 -24.61
CA GLU A 131 27.38 3.56 -24.98
C GLU A 131 26.34 2.74 -25.75
N ASP A 132 26.70 2.32 -26.97
CA ASP A 132 25.96 1.35 -27.80
C ASP A 132 26.12 -0.07 -27.25
#